data_AF-A0A6L7MKV0-F1
#
_entry.id   AF-A0A6L7MKV0-F1
#
_cell.length_a   1.000
_cell.length_b   1.000
_cell.length_c   1.000
_cell.angle_alpha   90.00
_cell.angle_beta   90.00
_cell.angle_gamma   90.00
#
_symmetry.space_group_name_H-M   'P 1'
#
loop_
_entity.id
_entity.type
_entity.pdbx_description
1 polymer ?
#
loop_
_entity_poly.entity_id
_entity_poly.type
_entity_poly.pdbx_seq_one_letter_code
_entity_poly.pdbx_strand_id
1 'polypeptide(L)' 'MPTLLVQPPELHLRMAFMDALEDAGLEYERIPDGYVVFLKDGQTIEWNEIRERFLIPNPEENPPLYP' A
#
# COMPACT_ATOMS: atom_id res chain seq x y z
N MET A 1 -4.27 -3.58 -14.32
CA MET A 1 -4.50 -3.14 -12.93
C MET A 1 -3.23 -3.48 -12.15
N PRO A 2 -2.44 -2.48 -11.72
CA PRO A 2 -1.28 -2.73 -10.88
C PRO A 2 -1.70 -3.23 -9.50
N THR A 3 -1.14 -4.37 -9.10
CA THR A 3 -1.30 -4.93 -7.75
C THR A 3 0.03 -4.77 -7.03
N LEU A 4 0.02 -4.08 -5.90
CA LEU A 4 1.23 -3.77 -5.13
C LEU A 4 1.24 -4.55 -3.83
N LEU A 5 2.31 -5.31 -3.60
CA LEU A 5 2.56 -5.92 -2.30
C LEU A 5 3.31 -4.90 -1.42
N VAL A 6 2.68 -4.54 -0.31
CA VAL A 6 3.08 -3.47 0.58
C VAL A 6 3.38 -4.06 1.93
N GLN A 7 4.58 -3.77 2.45
CA GLN A 7 4.89 -4.11 3.83
C GLN A 7 4.03 -3.30 4.79
N PRO A 8 3.51 -3.93 5.85
CA PRO A 8 2.66 -3.24 6.79
C PRO A 8 3.46 -2.15 7.50
N PRO A 9 2.93 -0.92 7.65
CA PRO A 9 3.56 0.10 8.47
C PRO A 9 3.61 -0.35 9.94
N GLU A 10 4.28 0.43 10.78
CA GLU A 10 4.35 0.19 12.22
C GLU A 10 2.95 -0.06 12.81
N LEU A 11 2.84 -0.97 13.77
CA LEU A 11 1.56 -1.46 14.29
C LEU A 11 0.59 -0.32 14.66
N HIS A 12 1.11 0.75 15.26
CA HIS A 12 0.34 1.90 15.69
C HIS A 12 -0.18 2.79 14.53
N LEU A 13 0.44 2.70 13.35
CA LEU A 13 0.04 3.42 12.14
C LEU A 13 -0.86 2.59 11.22
N ARG A 14 -0.98 1.28 11.43
CA ARG A 14 -1.76 0.39 10.56
C ARG A 14 -3.20 0.82 10.42
N MET A 15 -3.85 1.25 11.51
CA MET A 15 -5.22 1.76 11.44
C MET A 15 -5.30 3.00 10.54
N ALA A 16 -4.46 3.99 10.80
CA ALA A 16 -4.43 5.22 10.00
C ALA A 16 -4.08 4.97 8.53
N PHE A 17 -3.24 3.97 8.23
CA PHE A 17 -2.92 3.57 6.88
C PHE A 17 -4.13 2.97 6.16
N MET A 18 -4.86 2.08 6.84
CA MET A 18 -6.08 1.47 6.29
C MET A 18 -7.17 2.51 6.08
N ASP A 19 -7.36 3.44 7.02
CA ASP A 19 -8.30 4.56 6.87
C ASP A 19 -7.92 5.42 5.65
N ALA A 20 -6.62 5.71 5.44
CA ALA A 20 -6.16 6.48 4.29
C ALA A 20 -6.39 5.76 2.95
N LEU A 21 -6.23 4.43 2.91
CA LEU A 21 -6.56 3.63 1.72
C LEU A 21 -8.06 3.69 1.42
N GLU A 22 -8.91 3.57 2.45
CA GLU A 22 -10.37 3.63 2.30
C GLU A 22 -10.83 5.02 1.87
N ASP A 23 -10.28 6.09 2.45
CA ASP A 23 -10.55 7.48 2.08
C ASP A 23 -10.18 7.78 0.61
N ALA A 24 -9.10 7.19 0.12
CA ALA A 24 -8.67 7.30 -1.28
C ALA A 24 -9.45 6.37 -2.23
N GLY A 25 -10.36 5.53 -1.71
CA GLY A 25 -11.09 4.54 -2.50
C GLY A 25 -10.18 3.46 -3.11
N LEU A 26 -9.04 3.19 -2.47
CA LEU A 26 -8.11 2.13 -2.85
C LEU A 26 -8.59 0.80 -2.29
N GLU A 27 -8.72 -0.18 -3.17
CA GLU A 27 -9.01 -1.54 -2.73
C GLU A 27 -7.75 -2.19 -2.17
N TYR A 28 -7.88 -2.89 -1.04
CA TYR A 28 -6.75 -3.59 -0.43
C TYR A 28 -7.18 -4.90 0.21
N GLU A 29 -6.27 -5.86 0.24
CA GLU A 29 -6.41 -7.14 0.91
C GLU A 29 -5.30 -7.30 1.96
N ARG A 30 -5.65 -7.85 3.12
CA ARG A 30 -4.69 -8.14 4.19
C ARG A 30 -4.20 -9.57 4.04
N ILE A 31 -2.91 -9.76 3.89
CA ILE A 31 -2.27 -11.08 3.82
C ILE A 31 -1.29 -11.25 4.99
N PRO A 32 -0.85 -12.48 5.32
CA PRO A 32 0.10 -12.70 6.41
C PRO A 32 1.40 -11.90 6.27
N ASP A 33 1.86 -11.71 5.03
CA ASP A 33 3.11 -11.01 4.69
C ASP A 33 2.95 -9.47 4.55
N GLY A 34 1.72 -8.93 4.65
CA GLY A 34 1.46 -7.50 4.53
C GLY A 34 0.11 -7.13 3.92
N TYR A 35 0.11 -6.11 3.07
CA TYR A 35 -1.08 -5.61 2.40
C TYR A 35 -0.91 -5.69 0.89
N VAL A 36 -1.93 -6.18 0.21
CA VAL A 36 -2.01 -6.15 -1.25
C VAL A 36 -2.91 -4.99 -1.62
N VAL A 37 -2.37 -3.94 -2.23
CA VAL A 37 -3.13 -2.76 -2.66
C VAL A 37 -3.40 -2.86 -4.16
N PHE A 38 -4.66 -2.75 -4.55
CA PHE A 38 -5.11 -2.81 -5.93
C PHE A 38 -5.35 -1.39 -6.44
N LEU A 39 -4.51 -0.96 -7.38
CA LEU A 39 -4.63 0.36 -7.99
C LEU A 39 -5.50 0.29 -9.25
N LYS A 40 -6.44 1.24 -9.39
CA LYS A 40 -7.19 1.48 -10.62
C LYS A 40 -6.53 2.59 -11.44
N ASP A 41 -6.89 2.69 -12.72
CA ASP A 41 -6.39 3.75 -13.60
C ASP A 41 -6.72 5.13 -13.02
N GLY A 42 -5.68 5.90 -12.70
CA GLY A 42 -5.79 7.24 -12.09
C GLY A 42 -5.43 7.30 -10.61
N GLN A 43 -5.39 6.18 -9.88
CA GLN A 43 -5.16 6.16 -8.42
C GLN A 43 -3.67 6.16 -8.00
N THR A 44 -2.76 6.31 -8.96
CA THR A 44 -1.31 6.30 -8.71
C THR A 44 -0.86 7.50 -7.88
N ILE A 45 -1.54 8.64 -8.01
CA ILE A 45 -1.19 9.87 -7.30
C ILE A 45 -1.53 9.71 -5.81
N GLU A 46 -2.76 9.28 -5.52
CA GLU A 46 -3.28 9.01 -4.19
C GLU A 46 -2.44 7.94 -3.48
N TRP A 47 -2.07 6.88 -4.21
CA TRP A 47 -1.16 5.87 -3.68
C TRP A 47 0.21 6.45 -3.30
N ASN A 48 0.81 7.28 -4.16
CA ASN A 48 2.10 7.89 -3.87
C ASN A 48 2.04 8.79 -2.63
N GLU A 49 0.97 9.58 -2.47
CA GLU A 49 0.77 10.41 -1.28
C GLU A 49 0.64 9.60 0.00
N ILE A 50 -0.15 8.52 -0.02
CA ILE A 50 -0.29 7.60 1.12
C ILE A 50 1.06 6.94 1.42
N ARG A 51 1.74 6.44 0.40
CA ARG A 51 3.05 5.79 0.53
C ARG A 51 4.05 6.72 1.22
N GLU A 52 4.16 7.98 0.78
CA GLU A 52 5.05 8.97 1.38
C GLU A 52 4.65 9.31 2.83
N ARG A 53 3.35 9.49 3.09
CA ARG A 53 2.83 9.79 4.42
C ARG A 53 3.14 8.71 5.46
N PHE A 54 3.08 7.45 5.05
CA PHE A 54 3.32 6.29 5.92
C PHE A 54 4.73 5.72 5.79
N LEU A 55 5.62 6.40 5.08
CA LEU A 55 7.01 5.98 4.82
C LEU A 55 7.11 4.55 4.28
N ILE A 56 6.15 4.16 3.44
CA ILE A 56 6.10 2.84 2.83
C ILE A 56 7.16 2.78 1.71
N PRO A 57 8.04 1.77 1.70
CA PRO A 57 9.02 1.63 0.64
C PRO A 57 8.34 1.37 -0.72
N ASN A 58 8.93 1.89 -1.79
CA ASN A 58 8.39 1.74 -3.13
C ASN A 58 8.49 0.26 -3.58
N PRO A 59 7.36 -0.43 -3.83
CA PRO A 59 7.38 -1.85 -4.19
C PRO A 59 8.04 -2.13 -5.55
N GLU A 60 8.14 -1.13 -6.44
CA GLU A 60 8.86 -1.27 -7.71
C GLU A 60 10.39 -1.19 -7.55
N GLU A 61 10.89 -0.42 -6.58
CA GLU A 61 12.33 -0.31 -6.28
C GLU A 61 12.82 -1.41 -5.35
N ASN A 62 11.90 -2.03 -4.61
CA ASN A 62 12.18 -3.13 -3.71
C ASN A 62 11.22 -4.29 -4.05
N PRO A 63 11.40 -4.93 -5.21
CA PRO A 63 10.58 -6.08 -5.57
C PRO A 63 10.67 -7.10 -4.44
N PRO A 64 9.54 -7.73 -4.04
CA PRO A 64 9.61 -8.78 -3.05
C PRO A 64 10.57 -9.85 -3.59
N LEU A 65 11.69 -10.03 -2.88
CA LEU A 65 12.66 -11.10 -3.12
C LEU A 65 11.97 -12.43 -2.80
N TYR A 66 11.09 -12.89 -3.69
CA TYR A 66 10.70 -14.28 -3.68
C TYR A 66 11.83 -15.10 -4.33
N PRO A 67 12.30 -16.17 -3.68
CA PRO A 67 13.28 -17.11 -4.25
C PRO A 67 12.70 -17.91 -5.42
#